data_AF-A0A560J3B3-F1
#
_entry.id   AF-A0A560J3B3-F1
#
_cell.length_a   1.000
_cell.length_b   1.000
_cell.length_c   1.000
_cell.angle_alpha   90.00
_cell.angle_beta   90.00
_cell.angle_gamma   90.00
#
_symmetry.space_group_name_H-M   'P 1'
#
loop_
_entity.id
_entity.type
_entity.pdbx_description
1 polymer ?
#
loop_
_entity_poly.entity_id
_entity_poly.type
_entity_poly.pdbx_seq_one_letter_code
_entity_poly.pdbx_strand_id
1 'polypeptide(L)'
;MGPQTLGHDPLDLDALYDPPAEHIRQAVMPELIDFHIRYLEKATFFCLATGRVTDDATVRMELAEGGKAPKTAIIVMVDEVLFHCGKALNRARLRDPASRLARGSLPTPGQMLAAMTRKSMAEAEAIDAHYDHAMRTDLYG
;
A
#
# COMPACT_ATOMS: atom_id res chain seq x y z
N MET A 1 2.89 -29.67 -3.16
CA MET A 1 3.53 -28.62 -3.97
C MET A 1 4.09 -27.60 -2.99
N GLY A 2 5.41 -27.49 -2.89
CA GLY A 2 6.03 -26.48 -2.03
C GLY A 2 5.72 -25.07 -2.54
N PRO A 3 5.73 -24.05 -1.68
CA PRO A 3 5.56 -22.67 -2.10
C PRO A 3 6.67 -22.33 -3.08
N GLN A 4 6.29 -22.01 -4.32
CA GLN A 4 7.21 -21.51 -5.33
C GLN A 4 7.57 -20.09 -4.92
N THR A 5 8.76 -19.92 -4.34
CA THR A 5 9.36 -18.60 -4.17
C THR A 5 9.59 -18.07 -5.58
N LEU A 6 8.73 -17.16 -6.05
CA LEU A 6 8.98 -16.40 -7.27
C LEU A 6 10.25 -15.60 -7.03
N GLY A 7 11.38 -16.16 -7.47
CA GLY A 7 12.67 -15.48 -7.50
C GLY A 7 12.58 -14.34 -8.50
N HIS A 8 12.18 -13.17 -8.01
CA HIS A 8 12.25 -11.93 -8.76
C HIS A 8 13.55 -11.25 -8.36
N ASP A 9 14.46 -11.09 -9.32
CA ASP A 9 15.71 -10.33 -9.17
C ASP A 9 15.37 -8.88 -8.78
N PRO A 10 15.83 -8.32 -7.65
CA PRO A 10 15.38 -7.02 -7.19
C PRO A 10 15.56 -5.99 -8.31
N LEU A 11 14.46 -5.34 -8.70
CA LEU A 11 14.50 -4.25 -9.68
C LEU A 11 15.44 -3.18 -9.14
N ASP A 12 16.53 -2.94 -9.87
CA ASP A 12 17.46 -1.86 -9.56
C ASP A 12 16.79 -0.51 -9.84
N LEU A 13 16.29 0.12 -8.77
CA LEU A 13 15.60 1.40 -8.85
C LEU A 13 16.55 2.53 -9.25
N ASP A 14 17.86 2.41 -8.98
CA ASP A 14 18.86 3.42 -9.32
C ASP A 14 19.06 3.51 -10.84
N ALA A 15 18.76 2.43 -11.57
CA ALA A 15 18.79 2.42 -13.03
C ALA A 15 17.63 3.21 -13.68
N LEU A 16 16.59 3.59 -12.91
CA LEU A 16 15.39 4.26 -13.45
C LEU A 16 15.50 5.79 -13.52
N TYR A 17 16.47 6.40 -12.84
CA TYR A 17 16.59 7.86 -12.73
C TYR A 17 18.04 8.33 -12.89
N ASP A 18 18.21 9.57 -13.37
CA ASP A 18 19.53 10.22 -13.38
C ASP A 18 20.04 10.39 -11.94
N PRO A 19 21.35 10.23 -11.70
CA PRO A 19 21.90 10.37 -10.36
C PRO A 19 21.72 11.80 -9.85
N PRO A 20 21.40 11.98 -8.54
CA PRO A 20 21.17 13.29 -7.98
C PRO A 20 22.42 14.18 -8.09
N ALA A 21 22.22 15.49 -8.19
CA ALA A 21 23.31 16.45 -8.27
C ALA A 21 24.27 16.34 -7.07
N GLU A 22 25.54 16.64 -7.28
CA GLU A 22 26.61 16.43 -6.27
C GLU A 22 26.30 17.05 -4.90
N HIS A 23 25.78 18.27 -4.87
CA HIS A 23 25.42 18.94 -3.62
C HIS A 23 24.26 18.26 -2.87
N ILE A 24 23.40 17.50 -3.56
CA ILE A 24 22.35 16.69 -2.94
C ILE A 24 22.97 15.45 -2.31
N ARG A 25 23.90 14.78 -3.02
CA ARG A 25 24.62 13.61 -2.49
C ARG A 25 25.36 13.92 -1.20
N GLN A 26 25.97 15.10 -1.11
CA GLN A 26 26.67 15.56 0.10
C GLN A 26 25.75 15.86 1.29
N ALA A 27 24.45 16.05 1.04
CA ALA A 27 23.44 16.28 2.06
C ALA A 27 22.77 14.98 2.55
N VAL A 28 23.10 13.83 1.95
CA VAL A 28 22.59 12.52 2.37
C VAL A 28 23.30 12.11 3.66
N MET A 29 22.52 11.72 4.65
CA MET A 29 23.03 11.21 5.93
C MET A 29 22.98 9.68 5.93
N PRO A 30 24.01 9.00 6.47
CA PRO A 30 24.03 7.53 6.55
C PRO A 30 22.99 6.98 7.54
N GLU A 31 22.49 7.81 8.45
CA GLU A 31 21.46 7.46 9.41
C GLU A 31 20.45 8.59 9.65
N LEU A 32 19.29 8.20 10.17
CA LEU A 32 18.28 9.14 10.65
C LEU A 32 18.65 9.64 12.05
N ILE A 33 18.72 10.96 12.23
CA ILE A 33 18.81 11.58 13.55
C ILE A 33 17.45 11.65 14.25
N ASP A 34 17.45 11.90 15.56
CA ASP A 34 16.25 12.01 16.41
C ASP A 34 15.18 12.97 15.87
N PHE A 35 15.58 14.02 15.15
CA PHE A 35 14.65 14.91 14.50
C PHE A 35 13.85 14.21 13.39
N HIS A 36 14.54 13.43 12.53
CA HIS A 36 13.90 12.68 11.45
C HIS A 36 12.96 11.62 12.01
N ILE A 37 13.38 10.87 13.03
CA ILE A 37 12.56 9.82 13.65
C ILE A 37 11.25 10.41 14.19
N ARG A 38 11.34 11.46 15.02
CA ARG A 38 10.16 12.13 15.60
C ARG A 38 9.24 12.77 14.55
N TYR A 39 9.80 13.21 13.42
CA TYR A 39 9.02 13.69 12.29
C TYR A 39 8.26 12.55 11.61
N LEU A 40 8.94 11.44 11.31
CA LEU A 40 8.36 10.26 10.65
C LEU A 40 7.24 9.61 11.47
N GLU A 41 7.32 9.64 12.80
CA GLU A 41 6.24 9.16 13.70
C GLU A 41 4.90 9.88 13.51
N LYS A 42 4.90 11.11 12.96
CA LYS A 42 3.71 11.96 12.83
C LYS A 42 3.36 12.30 11.39
N ALA A 43 4.33 12.24 10.49
CA ALA A 43 4.16 12.68 9.11
C ALA A 43 3.36 11.67 8.29
N THR A 44 2.58 12.18 7.34
CA THR A 44 2.02 11.36 6.26
C THR A 44 3.00 11.39 5.09
N PHE A 45 3.54 10.23 4.73
CA PHE A 45 4.47 10.07 3.62
C PHE A 45 3.84 9.25 2.50
N PHE A 46 4.32 9.48 1.28
CA PHE A 46 4.11 8.59 0.14
C PHE A 46 5.44 7.89 -0.11
N CYS A 47 5.42 6.56 -0.14
CA CYS A 47 6.59 5.75 -0.44
C CYS A 47 6.41 5.11 -1.81
N LEU A 48 7.44 5.23 -2.66
CA LEU A 48 7.62 4.36 -3.82
C LEU A 48 8.49 3.21 -3.34
N ALA A 49 7.97 2.00 -3.39
CA ALA A 49 8.67 0.83 -2.87
C ALA A 49 8.41 -0.39 -3.74
N THR A 50 9.34 -1.33 -3.69
CA THR A 50 9.11 -2.68 -4.21
C THR A 50 8.44 -3.53 -3.13
N GLY A 51 7.43 -4.28 -3.52
CA GLY A 51 6.68 -5.16 -2.64
C GLY A 51 6.79 -6.60 -3.09
N ARG A 52 7.02 -7.52 -2.16
CA ARG A 52 6.90 -8.97 -2.43
C ARG A 52 5.84 -9.61 -1.55
N VAL A 53 5.08 -10.52 -2.14
CA VAL A 53 4.12 -11.35 -1.39
C VAL A 53 4.88 -12.45 -0.66
N THR A 54 4.50 -12.74 0.58
CA THR A 54 4.99 -13.86 1.37
C THR A 54 3.83 -14.63 2.00
N ASP A 55 3.97 -15.95 2.11
CA ASP A 55 3.08 -16.82 2.87
C ASP A 55 3.71 -17.34 4.18
N ASP A 56 4.88 -16.79 4.55
CA ASP A 56 5.63 -17.12 5.76
C ASP A 56 4.76 -17.03 7.03
N ALA A 57 4.74 -18.11 7.81
CA ALA A 57 3.85 -18.26 8.94
C ALA A 57 4.19 -17.30 10.09
N THR A 58 5.47 -17.00 10.33
CA THR A 58 5.89 -16.10 11.41
C THR A 58 5.46 -14.68 11.10
N VAL A 59 5.76 -14.18 9.90
CA VAL A 59 5.34 -12.83 9.45
C VAL A 59 3.81 -12.70 9.49
N ARG A 60 3.08 -13.71 9.00
CA ARG A 60 1.62 -13.68 9.03
C ARG A 60 1.07 -13.71 10.45
N MET A 61 1.75 -14.34 11.40
CA MET A 61 1.28 -14.38 12.77
C MET A 61 1.51 -13.08 13.53
N GLU A 62 2.56 -12.32 13.20
CA GLU A 62 2.75 -10.96 13.70
C GLU A 62 1.64 -10.00 13.22
N LEU A 63 1.04 -10.29 12.06
CA LEU A 63 -0.05 -9.53 11.45
C LEU A 63 -1.43 -10.09 11.78
N ALA A 64 -1.54 -10.98 12.77
CA ALA A 64 -2.79 -11.62 13.11
C ALA A 64 -3.77 -10.66 13.80
N GLU A 65 -5.03 -10.74 13.40
CA GLU A 65 -6.11 -9.95 13.96
C GLU A 65 -7.24 -10.89 14.40
N GLY A 66 -7.77 -10.71 15.60
CA GLY A 66 -8.75 -11.64 16.18
C GLY A 66 -8.25 -13.10 16.28
N GLY A 67 -6.93 -13.30 16.42
CA GLY A 67 -6.32 -14.64 16.46
C GLY A 67 -6.26 -15.37 15.10
N LYS A 68 -6.63 -14.70 14.00
CA LYS A 68 -6.57 -15.25 12.64
C LYS A 68 -5.42 -14.60 11.87
N ALA A 69 -4.51 -15.41 11.35
CA ALA A 69 -3.46 -14.94 10.45
C ALA A 69 -4.06 -14.59 9.06
N PRO A 70 -3.62 -13.51 8.39
CA PRO A 70 -3.94 -13.29 6.99
C PRO A 70 -3.44 -14.44 6.12
N LYS A 71 -3.99 -14.57 4.89
CA LYS A 71 -3.58 -15.62 3.94
C LYS A 71 -2.18 -15.41 3.40
N THR A 72 -1.80 -14.16 3.19
CA THR A 72 -0.51 -13.71 2.68
C THR A 72 -0.20 -12.34 3.28
N ALA A 73 1.08 -11.98 3.34
CA ALA A 73 1.54 -10.64 3.70
C ALA A 73 2.29 -10.03 2.51
N ILE A 74 2.35 -8.69 2.46
CA ILE A 74 3.23 -7.96 1.53
C ILE A 74 4.37 -7.38 2.36
N ILE A 75 5.60 -7.76 2.02
CA ILE A 75 6.80 -7.14 2.57
C ILE A 75 7.17 -5.99 1.64
N VAL A 76 7.19 -4.79 2.19
CA VAL A 76 7.60 -3.57 1.49
C VAL A 76 9.04 -3.29 1.90
N MET A 77 9.96 -3.40 0.93
CA MET A 77 11.36 -3.03 1.14
C MET A 77 11.49 -1.54 0.85
N VAL A 78 12.01 -0.78 1.81
CA VAL A 78 12.24 0.66 1.67
C VAL A 78 13.74 0.88 1.68
N ASP A 79 14.30 1.13 0.50
CA ASP A 79 15.74 1.33 0.33
C ASP A 79 16.15 2.77 0.67
N GLU A 80 15.32 3.76 0.31
CA GLU A 80 15.57 5.18 0.59
C GLU A 80 14.28 5.93 0.93
N VAL A 81 14.38 6.88 1.89
CA VAL A 81 13.29 7.81 2.22
C VAL A 81 13.74 9.22 1.89
N LEU A 82 13.20 9.77 0.80
CA LEU A 82 13.52 11.10 0.32
C LEU A 82 12.51 12.12 0.84
N PHE A 83 12.99 13.26 1.36
CA PHE A 83 12.15 14.43 1.53
C PHE A 83 11.74 14.95 0.16
N HIS A 84 10.47 14.75 -0.19
CA HIS A 84 9.95 15.35 -1.41
C HIS A 84 10.04 16.88 -1.30
N CYS A 85 10.50 17.57 -2.35
CA CYS A 85 10.35 19.02 -2.37
C CYS A 85 8.84 19.35 -2.28
N GLY A 86 8.44 20.36 -1.50
CA GLY A 86 7.02 20.72 -1.36
C GLY A 86 6.32 20.97 -2.71
N LYS A 87 7.09 21.31 -3.76
CA LYS A 87 6.63 21.42 -5.15
C LYS A 87 6.10 20.12 -5.74
N ALA A 88 6.67 18.95 -5.41
CA ALA A 88 6.17 17.66 -5.88
C ALA A 88 4.79 17.34 -5.29
N LEU A 89 4.64 17.52 -3.97
CA LEU A 89 3.37 17.35 -3.28
C LEU A 89 2.29 18.30 -3.80
N ASN A 90 2.65 19.57 -4.06
CA ASN A 90 1.75 20.55 -4.65
C ASN A 90 1.33 20.17 -6.08
N ARG A 91 2.26 19.69 -6.92
CA ARG A 91 1.97 19.26 -8.30
C ARG A 91 1.12 18.01 -8.37
N ALA A 92 1.37 17.05 -7.48
CA ALA A 92 0.57 15.83 -7.36
C ALA A 92 -0.82 16.09 -6.76
N ARG A 93 -1.06 17.30 -6.23
CA ARG A 93 -2.32 17.73 -5.62
C ARG A 93 -2.85 16.78 -4.55
N LEU A 94 -1.96 16.05 -3.88
CA LEU A 94 -2.33 14.98 -2.94
C LEU A 94 -3.10 15.51 -1.71
N ARG A 95 -2.93 16.79 -1.39
CA ARG A 95 -3.68 17.49 -0.33
C ARG A 95 -4.91 18.24 -0.83
N ASP A 96 -5.10 18.36 -2.14
CA ASP A 96 -6.26 19.04 -2.74
C ASP A 96 -7.49 18.13 -2.65
N PRO A 97 -8.55 18.52 -1.93
CA PRO A 97 -9.79 17.76 -1.88
C PRO A 97 -10.40 17.51 -3.27
N ALA A 98 -10.20 18.42 -4.24
CA ALA A 98 -10.69 18.27 -5.60
C ALA A 98 -9.96 17.16 -6.39
N SER A 99 -8.78 16.73 -5.93
CA SER A 99 -8.04 15.62 -6.54
C SER A 99 -8.40 14.25 -5.97
N ARG A 100 -9.32 14.21 -5.00
CA ARG A 100 -9.84 12.96 -4.44
C ARG A 100 -11.00 12.47 -5.30
N LEU A 101 -10.92 11.22 -5.75
CA LEU A 101 -12.03 10.56 -6.40
C LEU A 101 -13.22 10.46 -5.43
N ALA A 102 -14.43 10.70 -5.92
CA ALA A 102 -15.65 10.51 -5.14
C ALA A 102 -15.76 9.04 -4.73
N ARG A 103 -16.24 8.76 -3.51
CA ARG A 103 -16.30 7.38 -2.98
C ARG A 103 -17.08 6.41 -3.88
N GLY A 104 -18.11 6.90 -4.58
CA GLY A 104 -18.91 6.12 -5.55
C GLY A 104 -18.42 6.17 -6.99
N SER A 105 -17.22 6.71 -7.26
CA SER A 105 -16.66 6.75 -8.63
C SER A 105 -16.05 5.43 -9.09
N LEU A 106 -15.79 4.52 -8.14
CA LEU A 106 -15.36 3.15 -8.42
C LEU A 106 -16.55 2.19 -8.27
N PRO A 107 -16.55 1.04 -8.97
CA PRO A 107 -17.55 0.01 -8.76
C PRO A 107 -17.56 -0.48 -7.31
N THR A 108 -18.72 -0.87 -6.81
CA THR A 108 -18.85 -1.52 -5.49
C THR A 108 -18.29 -2.94 -5.51
N PRO A 109 -17.94 -3.54 -4.35
CA PRO A 109 -17.52 -4.95 -4.28
C PRO A 109 -18.52 -5.91 -4.94
N GLY A 110 -19.82 -5.69 -4.75
CA GLY A 110 -20.90 -6.45 -5.39
C GLY A 110 -20.93 -6.28 -6.90
N GLN A 111 -20.76 -5.06 -7.40
CA GLN A 111 -20.66 -4.80 -8.85
C GLN A 111 -19.43 -5.48 -9.46
N MET A 112 -18.27 -5.41 -8.79
CA MET A 112 -17.06 -6.10 -9.23
C MET A 112 -17.27 -7.62 -9.26
N LEU A 113 -17.82 -8.20 -8.19
CA LEU A 113 -18.05 -9.64 -8.11
C LEU A 113 -19.08 -10.11 -9.14
N ALA A 114 -20.15 -9.35 -9.35
CA ALA A 114 -21.16 -9.66 -10.34
C ALA A 114 -20.58 -9.66 -11.76
N ALA A 115 -19.75 -8.67 -12.09
CA ALA A 115 -19.03 -8.64 -13.37
C ALA A 115 -18.08 -9.84 -13.54
N MET A 116 -17.31 -10.20 -12.51
CA MET A 116 -16.37 -11.32 -12.55
C MET A 116 -17.05 -12.69 -12.62
N THR A 117 -18.26 -12.82 -12.07
CA THR A 117 -19.01 -14.08 -11.97
C THR A 117 -20.21 -14.15 -12.91
N ARG A 118 -20.37 -13.17 -13.82
CA ARG A 118 -21.48 -13.05 -14.78
C ARG A 118 -22.87 -13.03 -14.12
N LYS A 119 -22.98 -12.40 -12.95
CA LYS A 119 -24.25 -12.18 -12.23
C LYS A 119 -24.88 -10.85 -12.61
N SER A 120 -26.15 -10.70 -12.27
CA SER A 120 -26.93 -9.48 -12.50
C SER A 120 -26.62 -8.36 -11.51
N MET A 121 -27.04 -7.13 -11.84
CA MET A 121 -26.94 -5.98 -10.95
C MET A 121 -27.82 -6.10 -9.70
N ALA A 122 -28.96 -6.78 -9.79
CA ALA A 122 -29.81 -7.06 -8.63
C ALA A 122 -29.10 -7.99 -7.62
N GLU A 123 -28.28 -8.93 -8.12
CA GLU A 123 -27.42 -9.74 -7.26
C GLU A 123 -26.26 -8.94 -6.69
N ALA A 124 -25.72 -7.95 -7.43
CA ALA A 124 -24.68 -7.05 -6.93
C ALA A 124 -25.14 -6.27 -5.69
N GLU A 125 -26.37 -5.74 -5.70
CA GLU A 125 -26.94 -5.00 -4.56
C GLU A 125 -27.08 -5.89 -3.31
N ALA A 126 -27.52 -7.13 -3.48
CA ALA A 126 -27.61 -8.09 -2.38
C ALA A 126 -26.22 -8.46 -1.82
N ILE A 127 -25.21 -8.58 -2.70
CA ILE A 127 -23.81 -8.80 -2.30
C ILE A 127 -23.27 -7.59 -1.52
N ASP A 128 -23.53 -6.37 -1.99
CA ASP A 128 -23.10 -5.15 -1.31
C ASP A 128 -23.72 -5.01 0.07
N ALA A 129 -25.03 -5.25 0.21
CA ALA A 129 -25.71 -5.20 1.51
C ALA A 129 -25.12 -6.21 2.51
N HIS A 130 -24.83 -7.42 2.04
CA HIS A 130 -24.17 -8.43 2.86
C HIS A 130 -22.74 -8.04 3.23
N TYR A 131 -21.96 -7.54 2.26
CA TYR A 131 -20.60 -7.05 2.47
C TYR A 131 -20.56 -5.91 3.50
N ASP A 132 -21.47 -4.94 3.40
CA ASP A 132 -21.56 -3.80 4.29
C ASP A 132 -21.93 -4.18 5.74
N HIS A 133 -22.76 -5.21 5.91
CA HIS A 133 -23.05 -5.78 7.22
C HIS A 133 -21.80 -6.46 7.79
N ALA A 134 -21.21 -7.38 7.04
CA ALA A 134 -20.04 -8.13 7.47
C ALA A 134 -18.85 -7.23 7.84
N MET A 135 -18.61 -6.15 7.07
CA MET A 135 -17.58 -5.17 7.38
C MET A 135 -17.87 -4.35 8.64
N ARG A 136 -19.11 -4.25 9.10
CA ARG A 136 -19.46 -3.52 10.32
C ARG A 136 -19.50 -4.42 11.55
N THR A 137 -19.87 -5.69 11.38
CA THR A 137 -20.20 -6.57 12.50
C THR A 137 -19.26 -7.76 12.64
N ASP A 138 -18.63 -8.20 11.55
CA ASP A 138 -18.02 -9.53 11.44
C ASP A 138 -16.52 -9.48 11.07
N LEU A 139 -15.89 -8.30 11.09
CA LEU A 139 -14.52 -8.06 10.61
C LEU A 139 -13.45 -8.98 11.23
N TYR A 140 -13.60 -9.31 12.53
CA TYR A 140 -12.60 -10.10 13.28
C TYR A 140 -13.13 -11.45 13.81
N GLY A 141 -14.33 -11.84 13.39
CA GLY A 141 -15.03 -13.02 13.89
C GLY A 141 -16.06 -12.71 14.96
#